data_AF-A0A3P1AK05-F1
#
_entry.id   AF-A0A3P1AK05-F1
#
_cell.length_a   1.000
_cell.length_b   1.000
_cell.length_c   1.000
_cell.angle_alpha   90.00
_cell.angle_beta   90.00
_cell.angle_gamma   90.00
#
_symmetry.space_group_name_H-M   'P 1'
#
loop_
_entity.id
_entity.type
_entity.pdbx_description
1 polymer ?
#
loop_
_entity_poly.entity_id
_entity_poly.type
_entity_poly.pdbx_seq_one_letter_code
_entity_poly.pdbx_strand_id
1 'polypeptide(L)'
;MKKCLLIITTLLCVNSIYSQVLWTENFDGYNIGTFTTGQGGWDVTTDGSDVRIIAEPGRGNVLAWGWNQFPLPTIYSSGICDKNGFAALWNTRTMGNNVLKLEFDFYSKDFTGSPGEEFRTSLGFSILNGSRVSSFQCRINANESYITATTYPLKLHHNAAYNHTWIKVEIYIEYNASTNTSCLYTYVPSLNYLAVYERSGFNFLSSDVLTISASVLHSKQAFIGALMKYDNFKLSAIPTRPAHVGVNEQLTAKFT
;
A
#
# COMPACT_ATOMS: atom_id res chain seq x y z
N MET A 1 25.38 42.00 16.66
CA MET A 1 25.51 40.59 17.11
C MET A 1 24.16 39.93 17.46
N LYS A 2 23.28 40.53 18.27
CA LYS A 2 21.96 39.94 18.62
C LYS A 2 21.05 39.62 17.42
N LYS A 3 21.11 40.41 16.34
CA LYS A 3 20.32 40.18 15.11
C LYS A 3 20.77 38.96 14.30
N CYS A 4 22.06 38.62 14.31
CA CYS A 4 22.57 37.44 13.61
C CYS A 4 22.21 36.14 14.34
N LEU A 5 22.16 36.17 15.68
CA LEU A 5 21.76 35.02 16.48
C LEU A 5 20.32 34.61 16.15
N LEU A 6 19.39 35.57 16.05
CA LEU A 6 17.99 35.30 15.75
C LEU A 6 17.82 34.66 14.36
N ILE A 7 18.54 35.13 13.33
CA ILE A 7 18.48 34.59 11.97
C ILE A 7 18.98 33.14 11.95
N ILE A 8 20.09 32.83 12.64
CA ILE A 8 20.63 31.48 12.72
C ILE A 8 19.68 30.55 13.47
N THR A 9 19.07 30.99 14.58
CA THR A 9 18.07 30.19 15.30
C THR A 9 16.82 29.96 14.45
N THR A 10 16.38 30.95 13.68
CA THR A 10 15.20 30.80 12.80
C THR A 10 15.49 29.81 11.67
N LEU A 11 16.65 29.88 11.02
CA LEU A 11 17.09 28.94 9.97
C LEU A 11 17.27 27.50 10.49
N LEU A 12 17.72 27.32 11.73
CA LEU A 12 17.86 25.99 12.33
C LEU A 12 16.49 25.37 12.69
N CYS A 13 15.49 26.18 13.02
CA CYS A 13 14.15 25.70 13.40
C CYS A 13 13.21 25.37 12.23
N VAL A 14 13.48 25.79 10.98
CA VAL A 14 12.59 25.51 9.83
C VAL A 14 12.69 24.04 9.36
N ASN A 15 13.69 23.29 9.80
CA ASN A 15 13.94 21.93 9.29
C ASN A 15 13.00 20.85 9.87
N SER A 16 12.17 21.16 10.87
CA SER A 16 11.32 20.17 11.56
C SER A 16 9.97 19.88 10.90
N ILE A 17 9.66 20.48 9.75
CA ILE A 17 8.38 20.31 9.04
C ILE A 17 8.51 19.39 7.82
N TYR A 18 9.72 19.00 7.42
CA TYR A 18 9.93 18.29 6.17
C TYR A 18 9.70 16.78 6.30
N SER A 19 8.76 16.27 5.50
CA SER A 19 8.65 14.87 5.16
C SER A 19 9.99 14.36 4.60
N GLN A 20 10.45 13.21 5.09
CA GLN A 20 11.62 12.53 4.57
C GLN A 20 11.18 11.36 3.70
N VAL A 21 11.58 11.38 2.43
CA VAL A 21 11.40 10.23 1.55
C VAL A 21 12.42 9.15 1.92
N LEU A 22 11.93 7.95 2.20
CA LEU A 22 12.75 6.78 2.56
C LEU A 22 13.01 5.87 1.35
N TRP A 23 12.01 5.75 0.47
CA TRP A 23 12.09 4.91 -0.72
C TRP A 23 11.03 5.30 -1.74
N THR A 24 11.33 5.09 -3.03
CA THR A 24 10.41 5.29 -4.15
C THR A 24 10.58 4.19 -5.19
N GLU A 25 9.49 3.86 -5.89
CA GLU A 25 9.47 2.95 -7.03
C GLU A 25 8.36 3.38 -8.00
N ASN A 26 8.71 3.60 -9.27
CA ASN A 26 7.80 3.98 -10.35
C ASN A 26 7.88 3.05 -11.55
N PHE A 27 8.65 1.95 -11.46
CA PHE A 27 8.77 0.89 -12.46
C PHE A 27 9.27 1.30 -13.87
N ASP A 28 9.49 2.59 -14.15
CA ASP A 28 10.01 3.11 -15.43
C ASP A 28 11.41 2.59 -15.77
N GLY A 29 12.19 2.21 -14.75
CA GLY A 29 13.53 1.65 -14.91
C GLY A 29 13.57 0.18 -15.36
N TYR A 30 12.43 -0.50 -15.44
CA TYR A 30 12.37 -1.93 -15.73
C TYR A 30 11.95 -2.21 -17.18
N ASN A 31 12.43 -3.32 -17.71
CA ASN A 31 12.01 -3.80 -19.03
C ASN A 31 10.57 -4.33 -18.97
N ILE A 32 9.80 -4.05 -20.02
CA ILE A 32 8.47 -4.64 -20.22
C ILE A 32 8.61 -6.16 -20.36
N GLY A 33 7.78 -6.92 -19.63
CA GLY A 33 7.82 -8.38 -19.62
C GLY A 33 7.58 -8.96 -18.23
N THR A 34 7.95 -10.22 -18.05
CA THR A 34 7.84 -10.92 -16.76
C THR A 34 8.74 -10.28 -15.71
N PHE A 35 8.14 -9.99 -14.55
CA PHE A 35 8.81 -9.45 -13.37
C PHE A 35 9.30 -10.60 -12.50
N THR A 36 10.60 -10.62 -12.21
CA THR A 36 11.26 -11.78 -11.59
C THR A 36 12.03 -11.39 -10.33
N THR A 37 12.24 -12.36 -9.43
CA THR A 37 13.04 -12.17 -8.21
C THR A 37 14.40 -11.58 -8.53
N GLY A 38 14.80 -10.60 -7.70
CA GLY A 38 16.06 -9.88 -7.81
C GLY A 38 15.95 -8.56 -8.59
N GLN A 39 14.94 -8.39 -9.44
CA GLN A 39 14.75 -7.14 -10.17
C GLN A 39 14.46 -6.00 -9.18
N GLY A 40 15.35 -5.01 -9.13
CA GLY A 40 15.30 -3.91 -8.17
C GLY A 40 15.24 -4.35 -6.71
N GLY A 41 15.71 -5.56 -6.39
CA GLY A 41 15.67 -6.14 -5.05
C GLY A 41 14.27 -6.51 -4.55
N TRP A 42 13.35 -6.82 -5.46
CA TRP A 42 12.06 -7.45 -5.16
C TRP A 42 12.22 -8.98 -5.07
N ASP A 43 11.45 -9.60 -4.18
CA ASP A 43 11.28 -11.05 -4.15
C ASP A 43 9.91 -11.41 -4.72
N VAL A 44 9.87 -12.23 -5.77
CA VAL A 44 8.66 -12.54 -6.53
C VAL A 44 8.38 -14.03 -6.45
N THR A 45 7.27 -14.39 -5.81
CA THR A 45 6.80 -15.78 -5.73
C THR A 45 5.48 -15.90 -6.47
N THR A 46 5.39 -16.82 -7.43
CA THR A 46 4.15 -17.08 -8.17
C THR A 46 3.94 -18.59 -8.32
N ASP A 47 2.69 -19.01 -8.31
CA ASP A 47 2.29 -20.41 -8.52
C ASP A 47 1.62 -20.61 -9.90
N GLY A 48 1.90 -19.75 -10.88
CA GLY A 48 1.24 -19.74 -12.20
C GLY A 48 0.75 -18.37 -12.67
N SER A 49 0.65 -17.40 -11.75
CA SER A 49 0.35 -15.99 -12.05
C SER A 49 1.58 -15.31 -12.66
N ASP A 50 1.41 -14.64 -13.81
CA ASP A 50 2.47 -13.79 -14.36
C ASP A 50 2.38 -12.40 -13.72
N VAL A 51 3.38 -12.08 -12.88
CA VAL A 51 3.65 -10.70 -12.50
C VAL A 51 4.46 -10.08 -13.61
N ARG A 52 4.03 -8.92 -14.10
CA ARG A 52 4.67 -8.27 -15.24
C ARG A 52 4.90 -6.79 -15.02
N ILE A 53 5.89 -6.27 -15.73
CA ILE A 53 5.98 -4.86 -16.06
C ILE A 53 5.32 -4.66 -17.42
N ILE A 54 4.37 -3.73 -17.50
CA ILE A 54 3.72 -3.34 -18.75
C ILE A 54 3.78 -1.84 -18.97
N ALA A 55 3.77 -1.41 -20.23
CA ALA A 55 3.53 -0.01 -20.56
C ALA A 55 2.06 0.34 -20.31
N GLU A 56 1.84 1.44 -19.60
CA GLU A 56 0.53 2.03 -19.33
C GLU A 56 0.44 3.41 -20.00
N PRO A 57 -0.54 3.64 -20.88
CA PRO A 57 -0.72 4.92 -21.55
C PRO A 57 -0.82 6.08 -20.56
N GLY A 58 0.07 7.08 -20.72
CA GLY A 58 0.11 8.27 -19.88
C GLY A 58 0.72 8.09 -18.48
N ARG A 59 1.24 6.89 -18.16
CA ARG A 59 1.87 6.59 -16.85
C ARG A 59 3.27 5.99 -16.92
N GLY A 60 3.71 5.52 -18.09
CA GLY A 60 5.02 4.87 -18.21
C GLY A 60 4.89 3.38 -17.96
N ASN A 61 5.84 2.78 -17.24
CA ASN A 61 5.77 1.35 -16.92
C ASN A 61 5.11 1.14 -15.56
N VAL A 62 4.31 0.09 -15.43
CA VAL A 62 3.62 -0.25 -14.17
C VAL A 62 3.75 -1.73 -13.84
N LEU A 63 3.69 -2.05 -12.55
CA LEU A 63 3.61 -3.42 -12.06
C LEU A 63 2.18 -3.93 -12.22
N ALA A 64 2.01 -5.10 -12.86
CA ALA A 64 0.70 -5.62 -13.23
C ALA A 64 0.56 -7.13 -12.98
N TRP A 65 -0.68 -7.53 -12.71
CA TRP A 65 -1.12 -8.92 -12.56
C TRP A 65 -2.34 -9.18 -13.44
N GLY A 66 -2.54 -10.43 -13.83
CA GLY A 66 -3.77 -10.88 -14.47
C GLY A 66 -3.59 -11.92 -15.57
N TRP A 67 -2.37 -12.25 -15.98
CA TRP A 67 -2.15 -13.31 -16.96
C TRP A 67 -2.07 -14.66 -16.26
N ASN A 68 -2.88 -15.61 -16.74
CA ASN A 68 -2.68 -17.04 -16.50
C ASN A 68 -1.87 -17.60 -17.66
N GLN A 69 -0.64 -18.05 -17.41
CA GLN A 69 0.16 -18.70 -18.44
C GLN A 69 -0.10 -20.21 -18.54
N PHE A 70 -0.65 -20.85 -17.50
CA PHE A 70 -0.77 -22.31 -17.47
C PHE A 70 -2.06 -22.82 -16.82
N PRO A 71 -2.67 -23.90 -17.34
CA PRO A 71 -3.74 -24.61 -16.66
C PRO A 71 -3.15 -25.53 -15.59
N LEU A 72 -2.64 -24.97 -14.49
CA LEU A 72 -2.19 -25.79 -13.34
C LEU A 72 -3.39 -26.47 -12.67
N PRO A 73 -3.22 -27.64 -12.01
CA PRO A 73 -4.33 -28.39 -11.42
C PRO A 73 -5.01 -27.71 -10.22
N THR A 74 -4.53 -26.55 -9.77
CA THR A 74 -5.06 -25.80 -8.63
C THR A 74 -6.28 -24.95 -9.00
N ILE A 75 -7.18 -24.74 -8.03
CA ILE A 75 -8.42 -23.94 -8.20
C ILE A 75 -8.11 -22.44 -8.25
N TYR A 76 -6.97 -22.04 -7.66
CA TYR A 76 -6.53 -20.67 -7.53
C TYR A 76 -5.09 -20.51 -8.02
N SER A 77 -4.78 -19.29 -8.48
CA SER A 77 -3.44 -18.79 -8.77
C SER A 77 -3.17 -17.58 -7.87
N SER A 78 -1.94 -17.49 -7.38
CA SER A 78 -1.41 -16.48 -6.49
C SER A 78 -0.06 -15.94 -6.97
N GLY A 79 0.14 -14.66 -6.73
CA GLY A 79 1.42 -14.00 -6.97
C GLY A 79 1.70 -13.06 -5.82
N ILE A 80 2.94 -13.03 -5.34
CA ILE A 80 3.40 -12.20 -4.24
C ILE A 80 4.68 -11.49 -4.70
N CYS A 81 4.75 -10.19 -4.45
CA CYS A 81 5.93 -9.37 -4.63
C CYS A 81 6.25 -8.69 -3.31
N ASP A 82 7.38 -9.07 -2.72
CA ASP A 82 7.84 -8.59 -1.43
C ASP A 82 9.07 -7.71 -1.60
N LYS A 83 9.02 -6.53 -0.98
CA LYS A 83 10.17 -5.63 -0.88
C LYS A 83 10.59 -5.52 0.58
N ASN A 84 11.83 -5.93 0.85
CA ASN A 84 12.40 -5.97 2.19
C ASN A 84 13.33 -4.78 2.47
N GLY A 85 13.78 -4.64 3.71
CA GLY A 85 14.79 -3.65 4.12
C GLY A 85 14.22 -2.32 4.62
N PHE A 86 12.90 -2.18 4.77
CA PHE A 86 12.29 -0.92 5.21
C PHE A 86 12.52 -0.61 6.69
N ALA A 87 12.80 -1.62 7.51
CA ALA A 87 13.18 -1.41 8.92
C ALA A 87 14.48 -0.60 9.03
N ALA A 88 15.50 -0.95 8.22
CA ALA A 88 16.75 -0.21 8.16
C ALA A 88 16.52 1.22 7.68
N LEU A 89 15.73 1.41 6.63
CA LEU A 89 15.39 2.75 6.12
C LEU A 89 14.67 3.60 7.17
N TRP A 90 13.71 3.02 7.89
CA TRP A 90 13.03 3.72 8.98
C TRP A 90 13.98 4.16 10.11
N ASN A 91 15.00 3.36 10.42
CA ASN A 91 15.98 3.70 11.44
C ASN A 91 16.90 4.87 11.03
N THR A 92 16.95 5.22 9.73
CA THR A 92 17.65 6.41 9.23
C THR A 92 16.80 7.68 9.23
N ARG A 93 15.59 7.63 9.79
CA ARG A 93 14.70 8.78 9.74
C ARG A 93 15.20 9.96 10.58
N THR A 94 14.88 11.17 10.16
CA THR A 94 15.08 12.40 10.93
C THR A 94 14.27 12.34 12.23
N MET A 95 14.91 12.69 13.34
CA MET A 95 14.25 12.77 14.64
C MET A 95 13.04 13.71 14.56
N GLY A 96 11.89 13.26 15.06
CA GLY A 96 10.62 13.98 14.97
C GLY A 96 9.69 13.46 13.88
N ASN A 97 10.19 12.77 12.86
CA ASN A 97 9.37 12.09 11.85
C ASN A 97 8.87 10.75 12.41
N ASN A 98 7.77 10.79 13.15
CA ASN A 98 7.27 9.64 13.93
C ASN A 98 6.14 8.86 13.25
N VAL A 99 5.71 9.28 12.06
CA VAL A 99 4.68 8.59 11.28
C VAL A 99 5.30 8.01 10.01
N LEU A 100 5.14 6.70 9.82
CA LEU A 100 5.50 6.03 8.58
C LEU A 100 4.33 6.15 7.59
N LYS A 101 4.59 6.65 6.39
CA LYS A 101 3.61 6.78 5.30
C LYS A 101 4.05 5.95 4.12
N LEU A 102 3.16 5.09 3.62
CA LEU A 102 3.24 4.47 2.30
C LEU A 102 2.14 5.07 1.42
N GLU A 103 2.50 5.58 0.25
CA GLU A 103 1.55 5.94 -0.80
C GLU A 103 1.85 5.19 -2.10
N PHE A 104 0.80 4.89 -2.85
CA PHE A 104 0.89 4.25 -4.16
C PHE A 104 -0.37 4.54 -4.98
N ASP A 105 -0.26 4.39 -6.29
CA ASP A 105 -1.39 4.39 -7.20
C ASP A 105 -1.83 2.95 -7.48
N PHE A 106 -3.14 2.76 -7.54
CA PHE A 106 -3.77 1.48 -7.81
C PHE A 106 -4.84 1.59 -8.89
N TYR A 107 -4.89 0.58 -9.74
CA TYR A 107 -5.98 0.38 -10.68
C TYR A 107 -6.36 -1.08 -10.71
N SER A 108 -7.66 -1.35 -10.83
CA SER A 108 -8.11 -2.64 -11.31
C SER A 108 -9.23 -2.50 -12.32
N LYS A 109 -9.14 -3.33 -13.36
CA LYS A 109 -10.18 -3.45 -14.37
C LYS A 109 -11.45 -4.04 -13.76
N ASP A 110 -12.59 -3.70 -14.35
CA ASP A 110 -13.84 -4.41 -14.12
C ASP A 110 -13.73 -5.87 -14.52
N PHE A 111 -14.45 -6.73 -13.82
CA PHE A 111 -14.47 -8.16 -14.04
C PHE A 111 -15.84 -8.65 -14.48
N THR A 112 -15.93 -9.02 -15.75
CA THR A 112 -17.16 -9.50 -16.38
C THR A 112 -17.23 -11.03 -16.48
N GLY A 113 -16.51 -11.76 -15.63
CA GLY A 113 -16.47 -13.22 -15.68
C GLY A 113 -17.67 -13.90 -15.02
N SER A 114 -17.53 -15.18 -14.71
CA SER A 114 -18.63 -16.00 -14.21
C SER A 114 -18.99 -15.70 -12.75
N PRO A 115 -20.27 -15.79 -12.34
CA PRO A 115 -20.64 -15.73 -10.94
C PRO A 115 -19.90 -16.79 -10.12
N GLY A 116 -19.17 -16.36 -9.09
CA GLY A 116 -18.32 -17.22 -8.25
C GLY A 116 -16.83 -17.07 -8.51
N GLU A 117 -16.45 -16.36 -9.58
CA GLU A 117 -15.07 -15.97 -9.83
C GLU A 117 -14.73 -14.67 -9.11
N GLU A 118 -13.49 -14.58 -8.67
CA GLU A 118 -13.07 -13.52 -7.78
C GLU A 118 -11.58 -13.26 -7.92
N PHE A 119 -11.24 -11.98 -7.89
CA PHE A 119 -9.89 -11.47 -7.83
C PHE A 119 -9.74 -10.72 -6.52
N ARG A 120 -8.77 -11.13 -5.73
CA ARG A 120 -8.34 -10.41 -4.53
C ARG A 120 -6.94 -9.91 -4.75
N THR A 121 -6.72 -8.67 -4.39
CA THR A 121 -5.38 -8.16 -4.23
C THR A 121 -5.26 -7.39 -2.95
N SER A 122 -4.02 -7.27 -2.50
CA SER A 122 -3.71 -6.53 -1.31
C SER A 122 -2.33 -5.94 -1.40
N LEU A 123 -2.18 -4.73 -0.89
CA LEU A 123 -0.88 -4.10 -0.72
C LEU A 123 -0.81 -3.47 0.67
N GLY A 124 0.29 -3.71 1.37
CA GLY A 124 0.58 -3.03 2.62
C GLY A 124 1.79 -3.59 3.33
N PHE A 125 1.80 -3.43 4.65
CA PHE A 125 2.90 -3.81 5.50
C PHE A 125 2.72 -5.21 6.09
N SER A 126 3.77 -6.01 5.99
CA SER A 126 3.88 -7.33 6.64
C SER A 126 5.05 -7.32 7.63
N ILE A 127 4.99 -8.21 8.61
CA ILE A 127 6.08 -8.48 9.57
C ILE A 127 6.46 -9.97 9.59
N LEU A 128 7.53 -10.28 10.33
CA LEU A 128 8.08 -11.63 10.54
C LEU A 128 6.97 -12.67 10.84
N ASN A 129 7.07 -13.84 10.20
CA ASN A 129 6.05 -14.90 10.08
C ASN A 129 4.90 -14.64 9.09
N GLY A 130 5.06 -13.68 8.16
CA GLY A 130 4.09 -13.43 7.08
C GLY A 130 2.75 -12.87 7.55
N SER A 131 2.66 -12.46 8.82
CA SER A 131 1.44 -11.87 9.37
C SER A 131 1.32 -10.44 8.86
N ARG A 132 0.28 -10.19 8.05
CA ARG A 132 -0.05 -8.86 7.53
C ARG A 132 -0.46 -7.94 8.66
N VAL A 133 0.19 -6.80 8.79
CA VAL A 133 -0.12 -5.81 9.83
C VAL A 133 -1.28 -4.93 9.37
N SER A 134 -1.16 -4.42 8.15
CA SER A 134 -2.18 -3.65 7.47
C SER A 134 -2.06 -3.87 5.98
N SER A 135 -3.19 -4.02 5.32
CA SER A 135 -3.25 -4.01 3.87
C SER A 135 -4.48 -3.27 3.39
N PHE A 136 -4.27 -2.40 2.41
CA PHE A 136 -5.28 -2.11 1.42
C PHE A 136 -5.62 -3.44 0.72
N GLN A 137 -6.89 -3.71 0.50
CA GLN A 137 -7.38 -4.82 -0.29
C GLN A 137 -8.38 -4.34 -1.32
N CYS A 138 -8.35 -4.96 -2.48
CA CYS A 138 -9.39 -4.82 -3.48
C CYS A 138 -9.90 -6.22 -3.80
N ARG A 139 -11.23 -6.37 -3.77
CA ARG A 139 -11.92 -7.59 -4.17
C ARG A 139 -12.86 -7.24 -5.32
N ILE A 140 -12.76 -8.01 -6.38
CA ILE A 140 -13.53 -7.82 -7.60
C ILE A 140 -14.11 -9.17 -8.01
N ASN A 141 -15.42 -9.20 -8.27
CA ASN A 141 -16.14 -10.35 -8.81
C ASN A 141 -17.22 -9.86 -9.80
N ALA A 142 -17.93 -10.78 -10.43
CA ALA A 142 -18.92 -10.47 -11.47
C ALA A 142 -20.11 -9.61 -10.98
N ASN A 143 -20.36 -9.55 -9.67
CA ASN A 143 -21.49 -8.84 -9.08
C ASN A 143 -21.07 -7.52 -8.43
N GLU A 144 -19.86 -7.44 -7.90
CA GLU A 144 -19.40 -6.31 -7.10
C GLU A 144 -17.87 -6.13 -7.16
N SER A 145 -17.49 -4.86 -7.13
CA SER A 145 -16.11 -4.40 -7.04
C SER A 145 -16.00 -3.45 -5.86
N TYR A 146 -15.20 -3.82 -4.86
CA TYR A 146 -15.00 -2.98 -3.70
C TYR A 146 -13.55 -2.98 -3.23
N ILE A 147 -13.21 -1.88 -2.57
CA ILE A 147 -12.00 -1.78 -1.77
C ILE A 147 -12.35 -1.89 -0.30
N THR A 148 -11.40 -2.42 0.47
CA THR A 148 -11.46 -2.47 1.93
C THR A 148 -10.05 -2.34 2.48
N ALA A 149 -9.91 -1.82 3.68
CA ALA A 149 -8.69 -1.96 4.45
C ALA A 149 -8.88 -3.09 5.45
N THR A 150 -7.88 -3.96 5.52
CA THR A 150 -7.84 -5.03 6.50
C THR A 150 -6.62 -4.84 7.38
N THR A 151 -6.81 -5.08 8.66
CA THR A 151 -5.74 -5.18 9.65
C THR A 151 -5.87 -6.50 10.38
N TYR A 152 -4.75 -6.99 10.91
CA TYR A 152 -4.75 -8.21 11.71
C TYR A 152 -4.97 -7.91 13.21
N PRO A 153 -5.82 -8.69 13.91
CA PRO A 153 -6.65 -9.79 13.40
C PRO A 153 -7.81 -9.25 12.55
N LEU A 154 -8.12 -9.94 11.44
CA LEU A 154 -9.04 -9.55 10.35
C LEU A 154 -10.36 -8.94 10.87
N LYS A 155 -10.35 -7.64 11.16
CA LYS A 155 -11.54 -6.84 11.32
C LYS A 155 -11.77 -6.16 9.98
N LEU A 156 -12.78 -6.63 9.26
CA LEU A 156 -13.23 -5.98 8.02
C LEU A 156 -13.78 -4.62 8.40
N HIS A 157 -13.08 -3.58 7.97
CA HIS A 157 -13.56 -2.22 8.07
C HIS A 157 -14.11 -1.84 6.70
N HIS A 158 -15.41 -1.53 6.67
CA HIS A 158 -16.17 -0.84 5.62
C HIS A 158 -15.77 -1.12 4.15
N ASN A 159 -16.71 -1.57 3.34
CA ASN A 159 -16.50 -1.69 1.90
C ASN A 159 -16.87 -0.36 1.22
N ALA A 160 -15.99 0.15 0.36
CA ALA A 160 -16.35 1.23 -0.56
C ALA A 160 -16.43 0.68 -1.98
N ALA A 161 -17.50 1.04 -2.70
CA ALA A 161 -17.66 0.69 -4.10
C ALA A 161 -16.49 1.26 -4.92
N TYR A 162 -16.00 0.46 -5.86
CA TYR A 162 -14.86 0.82 -6.70
C TYR A 162 -15.29 0.89 -8.16
N ASN A 163 -14.94 1.98 -8.85
CA ASN A 163 -15.41 2.31 -10.20
C ASN A 163 -14.34 2.09 -11.29
N HIS A 164 -13.33 1.26 -11.02
CA HIS A 164 -12.32 0.87 -12.01
C HIS A 164 -11.53 2.04 -12.61
N THR A 165 -11.23 3.03 -11.76
CA THR A 165 -10.35 4.15 -12.09
C THR A 165 -9.06 4.09 -11.29
N TRP A 166 -8.01 4.77 -11.77
CA TRP A 166 -6.79 4.93 -10.99
C TRP A 166 -7.10 5.71 -9.72
N ILE A 167 -6.73 5.15 -8.58
CA ILE A 167 -6.90 5.75 -7.25
C ILE A 167 -5.55 5.85 -6.55
N LYS A 168 -5.37 6.90 -5.74
CA LYS A 168 -4.25 6.99 -4.80
C LYS A 168 -4.66 6.34 -3.49
N VAL A 169 -3.79 5.52 -2.94
CA VAL A 169 -3.95 4.90 -1.62
C VAL A 169 -2.84 5.40 -0.71
N GLU A 170 -3.19 5.76 0.52
CA GLU A 170 -2.26 6.18 1.55
C GLU A 170 -2.44 5.34 2.81
N ILE A 171 -1.35 4.72 3.26
CA ILE A 171 -1.30 3.94 4.49
C ILE A 171 -0.37 4.65 5.48
N TYR A 172 -0.88 4.95 6.67
CA TYR A 172 -0.11 5.57 7.74
C TYR A 172 0.01 4.62 8.91
N ILE A 173 1.21 4.56 9.52
CA ILE A 173 1.44 3.89 10.79
C ILE A 173 2.05 4.89 11.77
N GLU A 174 1.39 5.06 12.90
CA GLU A 174 1.81 5.92 14.00
C GLU A 174 2.03 5.07 15.25
N TYR A 175 3.22 5.17 15.86
CA TYR A 175 3.52 4.50 17.13
C TYR A 175 3.49 5.50 18.28
N ASN A 176 2.74 5.20 19.32
CA ASN A 176 2.80 5.91 20.59
C ASN A 176 3.57 5.06 21.62
N ALA A 177 4.80 5.47 21.88
CA ALA A 177 5.69 4.78 22.82
C ALA A 177 5.20 4.83 24.28
N SER A 178 4.46 5.88 24.67
CA SER A 178 3.99 6.03 26.05
C SER A 178 2.87 5.06 26.41
N THR A 179 2.00 4.76 25.44
CA THR A 179 0.90 3.80 25.57
C THR A 179 1.22 2.43 24.98
N ASN A 180 2.37 2.28 24.31
CA ASN A 180 2.74 1.12 23.52
C ASN A 180 1.61 0.70 22.55
N THR A 181 1.02 1.69 21.87
CA THR A 181 -0.05 1.48 20.88
C THR A 181 0.42 1.89 19.50
N SER A 182 -0.06 1.19 18.48
CA SER A 182 0.10 1.56 17.08
C SER A 182 -1.26 1.86 16.47
N CYS A 183 -1.37 2.99 15.79
CA CYS A 183 -2.54 3.37 15.02
C CYS A 183 -2.22 3.27 13.52
N LEU A 184 -3.07 2.56 12.80
CA LEU A 184 -2.97 2.32 11.38
C LEU A 184 -4.13 2.97 10.66
N TYR A 185 -3.82 3.69 9.59
CA TYR A 185 -4.80 4.41 8.80
C TYR A 185 -4.64 3.96 7.35
N THR A 186 -5.75 3.66 6.69
CA THR A 186 -5.78 3.48 5.23
C THR A 186 -6.78 4.46 4.68
N TYR A 187 -6.29 5.36 3.82
CA TYR A 187 -7.07 6.45 3.25
C TYR A 187 -7.04 6.34 1.72
N VAL A 188 -8.22 6.44 1.10
CA VAL A 188 -8.40 6.54 -0.34
C VAL A 188 -9.21 7.80 -0.63
N PRO A 189 -8.55 8.94 -0.93
CA PRO A 189 -9.21 10.24 -1.01
C PRO A 189 -10.35 10.27 -2.03
N SER A 190 -10.15 9.69 -3.21
CA SER A 190 -11.13 9.70 -4.31
C SER A 190 -12.42 8.94 -4.01
N LEU A 191 -12.41 8.09 -2.97
CA LEU A 191 -13.57 7.30 -2.54
C LEU A 191 -14.14 7.79 -1.20
N ASN A 192 -13.61 8.91 -0.68
CA ASN A 192 -13.83 9.38 0.69
C ASN A 192 -13.79 8.23 1.73
N TYR A 193 -12.78 7.37 1.59
CA TYR A 193 -12.66 6.17 2.38
C TYR A 193 -11.54 6.31 3.40
N LEU A 194 -11.87 6.17 4.69
CA LEU A 194 -10.90 6.12 5.78
C LEU A 194 -11.18 4.92 6.67
N ALA A 195 -10.20 4.04 6.80
CA ALA A 195 -10.17 2.99 7.80
C ALA A 195 -9.13 3.31 8.87
N VAL A 196 -9.52 3.13 10.13
CA VAL A 196 -8.65 3.35 11.29
C VAL A 196 -8.63 2.09 12.14
N TYR A 197 -7.44 1.67 12.55
CA TYR A 197 -7.24 0.53 13.41
C TYR A 197 -6.20 0.84 14.47
N GLU A 198 -6.54 0.58 15.73
CA GLU A 198 -5.63 0.73 16.85
C GLU A 198 -5.30 -0.64 17.44
N ARG A 199 -4.01 -0.86 17.75
CA ARG A 199 -3.52 -2.08 18.38
C ARG A 199 -2.58 -1.77 19.52
N SER A 200 -2.86 -2.33 20.69
CA SER A 200 -1.94 -2.33 21.84
C SER A 200 -0.92 -3.45 21.75
N GLY A 201 0.26 -3.24 22.33
CA GLY A 201 1.30 -4.26 22.45
C GLY A 201 1.99 -4.61 21.13
N PHE A 202 1.84 -3.77 20.11
CA PHE A 202 2.44 -3.97 18.81
C PHE A 202 3.36 -2.81 18.47
N ASN A 203 4.66 -3.09 18.37
CA ASN A 203 5.66 -2.14 17.90
C ASN A 203 6.18 -2.60 16.53
N PHE A 204 5.69 -1.97 15.47
CA PHE A 204 6.16 -2.24 14.10
C PHE A 204 7.62 -1.82 13.88
N LEU A 205 8.17 -0.96 14.75
CA LEU A 205 9.50 -0.38 14.64
C LEU A 205 10.61 -1.28 15.20
N SER A 206 10.25 -2.28 15.98
CA SER A 206 11.20 -3.29 16.49
C SER A 206 11.27 -4.53 15.59
N SER A 207 10.52 -4.56 14.49
CA SER A 207 10.53 -5.68 13.54
C SER A 207 11.53 -5.38 12.43
N ASP A 208 12.61 -6.17 12.36
CA ASP A 208 13.60 -6.11 11.27
C ASP A 208 13.02 -6.49 9.89
N VAL A 209 11.74 -6.90 9.84
CA VAL A 209 11.09 -7.51 8.67
C VAL A 209 9.89 -6.67 8.22
N LEU A 210 10.02 -5.35 8.27
CA LEU A 210 9.05 -4.48 7.62
C LEU A 210 9.15 -4.69 6.10
N THR A 211 8.11 -5.31 5.54
CA THR A 211 8.02 -5.66 4.12
C THR A 211 6.82 -4.96 3.51
N ILE A 212 6.99 -4.37 2.32
CA ILE A 212 5.85 -4.01 1.46
C ILE A 212 5.55 -5.23 0.62
N SER A 213 4.35 -5.77 0.80
CA SER A 213 3.89 -6.97 0.09
C SER A 213 2.72 -6.60 -0.80
N ALA A 214 2.84 -6.84 -2.09
CA ALA A 214 1.74 -6.83 -3.04
C ALA A 214 1.40 -8.27 -3.39
N SER A 215 0.12 -8.66 -3.26
CA SER A 215 -0.30 -10.01 -3.62
C SER A 215 -1.56 -10.01 -4.45
N VAL A 216 -1.70 -11.00 -5.32
CA VAL A 216 -2.96 -11.33 -5.98
C VAL A 216 -3.36 -12.77 -5.67
N LEU A 217 -4.67 -13.03 -5.60
CA LEU A 217 -5.28 -14.34 -5.58
C LEU A 217 -6.46 -14.32 -6.55
N HIS A 218 -6.56 -15.30 -7.45
CA HIS A 218 -7.72 -15.40 -8.34
C HIS A 218 -8.05 -16.82 -8.79
N SER A 219 -9.27 -17.00 -9.28
CA SER A 219 -9.75 -18.27 -9.85
C SER A 219 -9.12 -18.58 -11.23
N LYS A 220 -9.08 -19.87 -11.56
CA LYS A 220 -8.32 -20.49 -12.67
C LYS A 220 -8.67 -20.03 -14.10
N GLN A 221 -9.73 -19.26 -14.37
CA GLN A 221 -10.04 -18.93 -15.77
C GLN A 221 -8.87 -18.24 -16.46
N ALA A 222 -8.59 -18.67 -17.70
CA ALA A 222 -7.55 -18.08 -18.52
C ALA A 222 -7.93 -16.63 -18.84
N PHE A 223 -7.35 -15.70 -18.08
CA PHE A 223 -7.47 -14.29 -18.36
C PHE A 223 -6.26 -13.82 -19.16
N ILE A 224 -6.51 -13.01 -20.18
CA ILE A 224 -5.47 -12.37 -20.99
C ILE A 224 -5.55 -10.87 -20.71
N GLY A 225 -4.51 -10.35 -20.05
CA GLY A 225 -4.34 -8.93 -19.79
C GLY A 225 -4.10 -8.61 -18.32
N ALA A 226 -3.81 -7.33 -18.05
CA ALA A 226 -3.69 -6.83 -16.69
C ALA A 226 -5.08 -6.60 -16.08
N LEU A 227 -5.37 -7.29 -14.99
CA LEU A 227 -6.52 -7.03 -14.14
C LEU A 227 -6.18 -5.97 -13.12
N MET A 228 -5.02 -6.07 -12.48
CA MET A 228 -4.61 -5.20 -11.39
C MET A 228 -3.26 -4.58 -11.71
N LYS A 229 -3.13 -3.29 -11.40
CA LYS A 229 -1.95 -2.50 -11.69
C LYS A 229 -1.60 -1.60 -10.52
N TYR A 230 -0.31 -1.39 -10.37
CA TYR A 230 0.30 -0.69 -9.27
C TYR A 230 1.44 0.18 -9.77
N ASP A 231 1.54 1.39 -9.22
CA ASP A 231 2.50 2.39 -9.67
C ASP A 231 2.82 3.40 -8.56
N ASN A 232 3.88 4.20 -8.73
CA ASN A 232 4.26 5.35 -7.90
C ASN A 232 4.34 5.05 -6.40
N PHE A 233 5.02 3.96 -6.02
CA PHE A 233 5.21 3.63 -4.61
C PHE A 233 6.15 4.64 -3.98
N LYS A 234 5.79 5.12 -2.80
CA LYS A 234 6.62 6.03 -2.02
C LYS A 234 6.45 5.76 -0.54
N LEU A 235 7.56 5.43 0.11
CA LEU A 235 7.67 5.32 1.55
C LEU A 235 8.30 6.60 2.10
N SER A 236 7.69 7.20 3.12
CA SER A 236 8.19 8.42 3.75
C SER A 236 8.03 8.36 5.27
N ALA A 237 8.88 9.08 5.99
CA ALA A 237 8.69 9.40 7.40
C ALA A 237 8.23 10.86 7.51
N ILE A 238 7.12 11.10 8.20
CA ILE A 238 6.51 12.43 8.34
C ILE A 238 6.34 12.77 9.83
N PRO A 239 6.35 14.07 10.20
CA PRO A 239 6.26 14.47 11.60
C PRO A 239 4.89 14.19 12.20
N THR A 240 3.84 14.46 11.42
CA THR A 240 2.45 14.26 11.80
C THR A 240 1.65 13.77 10.61
N ARG A 241 0.59 12.99 10.88
CA ARG A 241 -0.39 12.62 9.86
C ARG A 241 -1.19 13.87 9.44
N PRO A 242 -1.61 13.99 8.18
CA PRO A 242 -2.51 15.07 7.76
C PRO A 242 -3.82 15.08 8.55
N ALA A 243 -4.33 16.28 8.88
CA ALA A 243 -5.51 16.44 9.72
C ALA A 243 -6.77 15.74 9.19
N HIS A 244 -6.93 15.66 7.86
CA HIS A 244 -8.08 15.00 7.22
C HIS A 244 -8.13 13.49 7.50
N VAL A 245 -7.01 12.84 7.84
CA VAL A 245 -6.95 11.40 8.17
C VAL A 245 -7.28 11.14 9.65
N GLY A 246 -7.72 12.16 10.40
CA GLY A 246 -8.18 12.04 11.80
C GLY A 246 -9.65 12.41 12.01
N VAL A 247 -10.32 12.93 10.97
CA VAL A 247 -11.72 13.32 11.02
C VAL A 247 -12.51 12.27 10.24
N ASN A 248 -13.37 11.53 10.91
CA ASN A 248 -14.29 10.64 10.22
C ASN A 248 -15.34 11.53 9.53
N GLU A 249 -15.15 11.86 8.25
CA GLU A 249 -16.04 12.78 7.52
C GLU A 249 -17.50 12.30 7.48
N GLN A 250 -17.74 10.99 7.67
CA GLN A 250 -19.10 10.46 7.82
C GLN A 250 -19.85 10.99 9.05
N LEU A 251 -19.16 11.48 10.10
CA LEU A 251 -19.77 12.18 11.24
C LEU A 251 -20.03 13.67 10.98
N THR A 252 -19.48 14.23 9.89
CA THR A 252 -19.74 15.63 9.47
C THR A 252 -20.79 15.74 8.37
N ALA A 253 -21.21 14.64 7.75
CA ALA A 253 -22.44 14.56 6.98
C ALA A 253 -23.68 14.61 7.92
N LYS A 254 -23.89 15.76 8.58
CA LYS A 254 -25.16 16.06 9.25
C LYS A 254 -26.22 16.26 8.18
N PHE A 255 -27.32 15.53 8.32
CA PHE A 255 -28.66 15.75 7.78
C PHE A 255 -28.81 17.02 6.92
N THR A 256 -28.82 16.85 5.60
CA THR A 256 -29.53 17.76 4.68
C THR A 256 -30.75 17.05 4.15
#